data_AF-A0A248TCT3-F1
#
_entry.id   AF-A0A248TCT3-F1
#
_cell.length_a   1.000
_cell.length_b   1.000
_cell.length_c   1.000
_cell.angle_alpha   90.00
_cell.angle_beta   90.00
_cell.angle_gamma   90.00
#
_symmetry.space_group_name_H-M   'P 1'
#
loop_
_entity.id
_entity.type
_entity.pdbx_description
1 polymer ?
#
loop_
_entity_poly.entity_id
_entity_poly.type
_entity_poly.pdbx_seq_one_letter_code
_entity_poly.pdbx_strand_id
1 'polypeptide(L)'
;MNINSFSPVVHTNSPNNAQNVKEITPSDAHNSFASALKNAIGSVNERQIASDEMTTKLATGQDVDLHDVMITAQKASVSMSLTLEVRNKAVEAYQEMMRMQV
;
A
#
# COMPACT_ATOMS: atom_id res chain seq x y z
N MET A 1 64.82 14.20 -4.53
CA MET A 1 63.56 13.76 -5.16
C MET A 1 62.80 12.98 -4.09
N ASN A 2 61.90 13.65 -3.36
CA ASN A 2 61.06 13.06 -2.33
C ASN A 2 59.70 13.76 -2.43
N ILE A 3 58.66 13.02 -2.82
CA ILE A 3 57.32 13.52 -3.13
C ILE A 3 56.40 13.26 -1.93
N ASN A 4 56.50 14.10 -0.90
CA ASN A 4 55.49 14.11 0.16
C ASN A 4 54.31 14.97 -0.29
N SER A 5 53.21 14.28 -0.59
CA SER A 5 51.93 14.82 -1.02
C SER A 5 51.29 15.69 0.07
N PHE A 6 50.88 16.88 -0.35
CA PHE A 6 50.16 17.88 0.43
C PHE A 6 48.79 17.34 0.85
N SER A 7 48.49 17.43 2.15
CA SER A 7 47.12 17.30 2.68
C SER A 7 46.53 18.70 2.82
N PRO A 8 45.39 19.02 2.20
CA PRO A 8 44.69 20.27 2.47
C PRO A 8 43.81 20.11 3.72
N VAL A 9 43.93 21.06 4.64
CA VAL A 9 43.09 21.25 5.83
C VAL A 9 42.02 22.30 5.51
N VAL A 10 40.83 22.17 6.13
CA VAL A 10 39.74 23.17 6.33
C VAL A 10 38.63 23.16 5.23
N HIS A 11 37.33 23.00 5.51
CA HIS A 11 36.47 23.77 6.43
C HIS A 11 35.49 22.94 7.27
N THR A 12 35.48 23.28 8.56
CA THR A 12 34.41 23.06 9.52
C THR A 12 33.14 23.76 9.06
N ASN A 13 32.02 23.05 8.93
CA ASN A 13 30.68 23.64 8.97
C ASN A 13 29.68 22.67 9.62
N SER A 14 29.53 22.81 10.93
CA SER A 14 28.23 22.66 11.59
C SER A 14 28.02 23.99 12.32
N PRO A 15 26.87 24.66 12.11
CA PRO A 15 25.66 24.19 12.78
C PRO A 15 24.35 24.38 11.99
N ASN A 16 23.38 23.55 12.38
CA ASN A 16 21.95 23.82 12.44
C ASN A 16 21.10 23.89 11.15
N ASN A 17 20.23 22.88 11.09
CA ASN A 17 18.83 22.94 10.66
C ASN A 17 18.53 22.72 9.17
N ALA A 18 18.71 21.48 8.71
CA ALA A 18 17.91 20.92 7.62
C ALA A 18 17.67 19.44 7.91
N GLN A 19 16.50 19.17 8.49
CA GLN A 19 15.69 17.96 8.34
C GLN A 19 16.45 16.63 8.30
N ASN A 20 16.34 15.89 9.40
CA ASN A 20 16.58 14.46 9.51
C ASN A 20 15.78 13.69 8.44
N VAL A 21 16.29 13.59 7.22
CA VAL A 21 15.81 12.64 6.23
C VAL A 21 16.41 11.30 6.64
N LYS A 22 15.69 10.60 7.52
CA LYS A 22 15.98 9.21 7.84
C LYS A 22 15.98 8.43 6.53
N GLU A 23 17.16 8.00 6.07
CA GLU A 23 17.28 7.12 4.90
C GLU A 23 16.41 5.89 5.16
N ILE A 24 15.31 5.78 4.41
CA ILE A 24 14.37 4.68 4.54
C ILE A 24 15.06 3.46 3.95
N THR A 25 15.60 2.59 4.79
CA THR A 25 16.21 1.37 4.30
C THR A 25 15.13 0.45 3.71
N PRO A 26 15.45 -0.44 2.76
CA PRO A 26 14.48 -1.41 2.23
C PRO A 26 13.81 -2.25 3.34
N SER A 27 14.50 -2.48 4.46
CA SER A 27 13.93 -3.12 5.66
C SER A 27 12.93 -2.24 6.41
N ASP A 28 13.18 -0.93 6.53
CA ASP A 28 12.22 0.01 7.14
C ASP A 28 10.96 0.15 6.29
N ALA A 29 11.10 0.16 4.96
CA ALA A 29 9.97 0.14 4.03
C ALA A 29 9.15 -1.16 4.14
N HIS A 30 9.82 -2.31 4.27
CA HIS A 30 9.15 -3.61 4.48
C HIS A 30 8.36 -3.66 5.79
N ASN A 31 8.93 -3.18 6.89
CA ASN A 31 8.25 -3.13 8.19
C ASN A 31 7.05 -2.17 8.21
N SER A 32 7.18 -1.03 7.53
CA SER A 32 6.08 -0.07 7.34
C SER A 32 4.95 -0.69 6.51
N PHE A 33 5.28 -1.40 5.43
CA PHE A 33 4.29 -2.10 4.60
C PHE A 33 3.59 -3.22 5.36
N ALA A 34 4.33 -4.06 6.09
CA ALA A 34 3.77 -5.14 6.90
C ALA A 34 2.81 -4.61 7.98
N SER A 35 3.14 -3.47 8.59
CA SER A 35 2.29 -2.80 9.59
C SER A 35 1.03 -2.22 8.94
N ALA A 36 1.16 -1.57 7.79
CA ALA A 36 0.02 -1.07 7.02
C ALA A 36 -0.92 -2.20 6.57
N LEU A 37 -0.37 -3.32 6.11
CA LEU A 37 -1.13 -4.51 5.72
C LEU A 37 -1.89 -5.11 6.90
N LYS A 38 -1.24 -5.23 8.07
CA LYS A 38 -1.89 -5.73 9.29
C LYS A 38 -3.06 -4.84 9.71
N ASN A 39 -2.90 -3.52 9.63
CA ASN A 39 -3.97 -2.57 9.93
C ASN A 39 -5.11 -2.64 8.90
N ALA A 40 -4.78 -2.81 7.61
CA ALA A 40 -5.78 -2.98 6.57
C ALA A 40 -6.61 -4.26 6.79
N ILE A 41 -5.97 -5.39 7.13
CA ILE A 41 -6.66 -6.64 7.47
C ILE A 41 -7.56 -6.45 8.69
N GLY A 42 -7.10 -5.75 9.73
CA GLY A 42 -7.92 -5.41 10.89
C GLY A 42 -9.16 -4.58 10.52
N SER A 43 -9.00 -3.56 9.67
CA SER A 43 -10.11 -2.73 9.22
C SER A 43 -11.11 -3.49 8.34
N VAL A 44 -10.65 -4.42 7.50
CA VAL A 44 -11.54 -5.29 6.72
C VAL A 44 -12.38 -6.17 7.64
N ASN A 45 -11.79 -6.73 8.70
CA ASN A 45 -12.52 -7.52 9.69
C ASN A 45 -13.63 -6.70 10.39
N GLU A 46 -13.34 -5.46 10.78
CA GLU A 46 -14.35 -4.56 11.34
C GLU A 46 -15.47 -4.24 10.35
N ARG A 47 -15.12 -3.99 9.08
CA ARG A 47 -16.11 -3.74 8.02
C ARG A 47 -16.97 -4.97 7.73
N GLN A 48 -16.40 -6.18 7.81
CA GLN A 48 -17.13 -7.44 7.66
C GLN A 48 -18.20 -7.58 8.75
N ILE A 49 -17.85 -7.34 10.01
CA ILE A 49 -18.77 -7.39 11.15
C ILE A 49 -19.90 -6.35 10.97
N ALA A 50 -19.57 -5.12 10.58
CA ALA A 50 -20.56 -4.08 10.30
C ALA A 50 -21.47 -4.43 9.12
N SER A 51 -20.93 -5.11 8.10
CA SER A 51 -21.68 -5.58 6.94
C SER A 51 -22.65 -6.72 7.31
N ASP A 52 -22.26 -7.63 8.20
CA ASP A 52 -23.14 -8.70 8.69
C ASP A 52 -24.31 -8.10 9.49
N GLU A 53 -24.06 -7.07 10.30
CA GLU A 53 -25.12 -6.33 11.01
C GLU A 53 -26.07 -5.62 10.04
N MET A 54 -25.54 -4.97 8.99
CA MET A 54 -26.37 -4.34 7.95
C MET A 54 -27.14 -5.35 7.11
N THR A 55 -26.56 -6.51 6.82
CA THR A 55 -27.21 -7.60 6.07
C THR A 55 -28.37 -8.18 6.88
N THR A 56 -28.19 -8.30 8.20
CA THR A 56 -29.27 -8.68 9.13
C THR A 56 -30.41 -7.66 9.11
N LYS A 57 -30.09 -6.35 9.01
CA LYS A 57 -31.06 -5.27 8.83
C LYS A 57 -31.67 -5.19 7.41
N LEU A 58 -31.04 -5.77 6.40
CA LEU A 58 -31.54 -5.78 5.02
C LEU A 58 -32.46 -6.99 4.78
N ALA A 59 -32.15 -8.14 5.42
CA ALA A 59 -32.99 -9.33 5.39
C ALA A 59 -34.41 -9.10 5.95
N THR A 60 -34.64 -7.98 6.64
CA THR A 60 -35.98 -7.52 7.05
C THR A 60 -36.79 -6.85 5.93
N GLY A 61 -36.27 -6.77 4.70
CA GLY A 61 -37.05 -6.64 3.45
C GLY A 61 -37.41 -5.22 3.00
N GLN A 62 -36.49 -4.54 2.30
CA GLN A 62 -36.77 -3.27 1.60
C GLN A 62 -36.65 -3.41 0.07
N ASP A 63 -37.54 -2.70 -0.63
CA ASP A 63 -37.82 -2.68 -2.08
C ASP A 63 -36.58 -2.66 -3.00
N VAL A 64 -36.56 -3.49 -4.04
CA VAL A 64 -35.52 -3.47 -5.09
C VAL A 64 -36.18 -3.42 -6.47
N ASP A 65 -35.85 -2.37 -7.22
CA ASP A 65 -36.33 -2.12 -8.57
C ASP A 65 -35.52 -2.96 -9.59
N LEU A 66 -36.21 -3.60 -10.54
CA LEU A 66 -35.63 -4.61 -11.44
C LEU A 66 -34.59 -4.03 -12.41
N HIS A 67 -34.69 -2.73 -12.72
CA HIS A 67 -33.70 -2.00 -13.51
C HIS A 67 -32.35 -1.86 -12.80
N ASP A 68 -32.38 -1.63 -11.49
CA ASP A 68 -31.16 -1.47 -10.69
C ASP A 68 -30.40 -2.79 -10.57
N VAL A 69 -31.08 -3.93 -10.59
CA VAL A 69 -30.46 -5.26 -10.60
C VAL A 69 -29.62 -5.47 -11.88
N MET A 70 -30.14 -5.11 -13.05
CA MET A 70 -29.41 -5.26 -14.31
C MET A 70 -28.20 -4.31 -14.39
N ILE A 71 -28.37 -3.05 -13.99
CA ILE A 71 -27.27 -2.07 -13.95
C ILE A 71 -26.19 -2.53 -12.98
N THR A 72 -26.60 -3.03 -11.80
CA THR A 72 -25.68 -3.55 -10.79
C THR A 72 -24.94 -4.78 -11.31
N ALA A 73 -25.60 -5.70 -12.01
CA ALA A 73 -24.96 -6.86 -12.60
C ALA A 73 -23.89 -6.49 -13.65
N GLN A 74 -24.19 -5.53 -14.54
CA GLN A 74 -23.21 -5.03 -15.51
C GLN A 74 -22.04 -4.31 -14.85
N LYS A 75 -22.32 -3.48 -13.83
CA LYS A 75 -21.28 -2.79 -13.06
C LYS A 75 -20.39 -3.79 -12.30
N ALA A 76 -20.98 -4.85 -11.73
CA ALA A 76 -20.25 -5.91 -11.06
C ALA A 76 -19.33 -6.67 -12.03
N SER A 77 -19.81 -7.00 -13.23
CA SER A 77 -19.00 -7.65 -14.26
C SER A 77 -17.77 -6.82 -14.64
N VAL A 78 -17.94 -5.53 -14.93
CA VAL A 78 -16.82 -4.63 -15.28
C VAL A 78 -15.84 -4.47 -14.10
N SER A 79 -16.36 -4.33 -12.88
CA SER A 79 -15.54 -4.18 -11.67
C SER A 79 -14.74 -5.45 -11.36
N MET A 80 -15.31 -6.63 -11.64
CA MET A 80 -14.63 -7.92 -11.50
C MET A 80 -13.44 -8.02 -12.45
N SER A 81 -13.63 -7.65 -13.73
CA SER A 81 -12.54 -7.63 -14.71
C SER A 81 -11.41 -6.68 -14.30
N LEU A 82 -11.75 -5.47 -13.83
CA LEU A 82 -10.77 -4.53 -13.30
C LEU A 82 -10.01 -5.10 -12.09
N THR A 83 -10.71 -5.80 -11.20
CA THR A 83 -10.10 -6.42 -10.02
C THR A 83 -9.09 -7.50 -10.39
N LEU A 84 -9.37 -8.29 -11.45
CA LEU A 84 -8.43 -9.28 -11.95
C LEU A 84 -7.15 -8.63 -12.48
N GLU A 85 -7.26 -7.54 -13.24
CA GLU A 85 -6.11 -6.80 -13.74
C GLU A 85 -5.27 -6.20 -12.60
N VAL A 86 -5.92 -5.59 -11.61
CA VAL A 86 -5.23 -5.04 -10.43
C VAL A 86 -4.54 -6.15 -9.63
N ARG A 87 -5.18 -7.31 -9.45
CA ARG A 87 -4.57 -8.47 -8.80
C ARG A 87 -3.32 -8.92 -9.55
N ASN A 88 -3.41 -9.06 -10.87
CA ASN A 88 -2.28 -9.48 -11.70
C ASN A 88 -1.11 -8.50 -11.56
N LYS A 89 -1.36 -7.19 -11.62
CA LYS A 89 -0.33 -6.16 -11.42
C LYS A 89 0.25 -6.13 -10.01
N ALA A 90 -0.53 -6.39 -8.98
CA ALA A 90 -0.02 -6.50 -7.62
C ALA A 90 0.92 -7.71 -7.45
N VAL A 91 0.60 -8.85 -8.09
CA VAL A 91 1.46 -10.04 -8.08
C VAL A 91 2.77 -9.79 -8.84
N GLU A 92 2.70 -9.16 -10.00
CA GLU A 92 3.89 -8.76 -10.77
C GLU A 92 4.77 -7.80 -9.97
N ALA A 93 4.19 -6.78 -9.34
CA ALA A 93 4.94 -5.82 -8.52
C ALA A 93 5.62 -6.50 -7.31
N TYR A 94 4.97 -7.48 -6.70
CA TYR A 94 5.57 -8.28 -5.63
C TYR A 94 6.74 -9.13 -6.14
N GLN A 95 6.59 -9.78 -7.30
CA GLN A 95 7.67 -10.55 -7.90
C GLN A 95 8.87 -9.67 -8.30
N GLU A 96 8.63 -8.48 -8.84
CA GLU A 96 9.68 -7.53 -9.24
C GLU A 96 10.47 -7.01 -8.02
N MET A 97 9.77 -6.64 -6.95
CA MET A 97 10.38 -6.28 -5.66
C MET A 97 11.32 -7.37 -5.12
N MET A 98 10.94 -8.65 -5.26
CA MET A 98 11.80 -9.76 -4.84
C MET A 98 13.01 -9.95 -5.75
N ARG A 99 12.88 -9.70 -7.06
CA ARG A 99 13.99 -9.79 -8.02
C ARG A 99 15.02 -8.68 -7.87
N MET A 100 14.64 -7.52 -7.34
CA MET A 100 15.58 -6.43 -7.03
C MET A 100 16.47 -6.70 -5.81
N GLN A 101 16.16 -7.69 -4.97
CA GLN A 101 16.86 -7.95 -3.71
C GLN A 101 17.92 -9.07 -3.77
N VAL A 102 18.16 -9.67 -4.94
CA VAL A 102 19.22 -10.68 -5.14
C VAL A 102 20.47 -10.11 -5.81
#